data_AF-A0A2D4J363-F1
#
_entry.id   AF-A0A2D4J363-F1
#
_cell.length_a   1.000
_cell.length_b   1.000
_cell.length_c   1.000
_cell.angle_alpha   90.00
_cell.angle_beta   90.00
_cell.angle_gamma   90.00
#
_symmetry.space_group_name_H-M   'P 1'
#
loop_
_entity.id
_entity.type
_entity.pdbx_description
1 polymer ?
#
loop_
_entity_poly.entity_id
_entity_poly.type
_entity_poly.pdbx_seq_one_letter_code
_entity_poly.pdbx_strand_id
1 'polypeptide(L)'
;DDGRILMVEIMDNNKKILLIAIYAPNENQEAFYRKLHTQIVKLDYSNIYMMGDLNGIVDGKLDYKTQTITKKIRKTLPKTFFRMTDELNLKDVWRERNISKRQYTFYSNRHLSWSRIDMIWMSADLLFNIQDIE
;
A
#
# COMPACT_ATOMS: atom_id res chain seq x y z
N ASP A 1 -18.67 0.56 -9.55
CA ASP A 1 -17.24 0.26 -9.74
C ASP A 1 -16.58 1.48 -10.33
N ASP A 2 -15.63 2.07 -9.62
CA ASP A 2 -15.03 3.36 -10.01
C ASP A 2 -13.69 3.15 -10.71
N GLY A 3 -13.39 1.94 -11.19
CA GLY A 3 -12.11 1.60 -11.84
C GLY A 3 -10.88 1.64 -10.91
N ARG A 4 -11.08 1.50 -9.59
CA ARG A 4 -10.03 1.69 -8.57
C ARG A 4 -9.31 0.43 -8.11
N ILE A 5 -9.80 -0.75 -8.51
CA ILE A 5 -9.24 -2.05 -8.12
C ILE A 5 -9.21 -2.90 -9.38
N LEU A 6 -8.03 -3.42 -9.71
CA LEU A 6 -7.82 -4.44 -10.73
C LEU A 6 -7.14 -5.63 -10.06
N MET A 7 -7.73 -6.82 -10.21
CA MET A 7 -7.20 -8.07 -9.69
C MET A 7 -6.96 -9.02 -10.85
N VAL A 8 -5.76 -9.59 -10.93
CA VAL A 8 -5.34 -10.52 -11.99
C VAL A 8 -4.64 -11.71 -11.36
N GLU A 9 -5.06 -12.92 -11.71
CA GLU A 9 -4.30 -14.12 -11.41
C GLU A 9 -3.12 -14.20 -12.39
N ILE A 10 -1.91 -14.38 -11.86
CA ILE A 10 -0.73 -14.73 -12.64
C ILE A 10 -0.13 -16.03 -12.12
N MET A 11 0.67 -16.68 -12.96
CA MET A 11 1.47 -17.84 -12.59
C MET A 11 2.94 -17.48 -12.68
N ASP A 12 3.67 -17.63 -11.59
CA ASP A 12 5.11 -17.41 -11.52
C ASP A 12 5.76 -18.56 -10.74
N ASN A 13 6.80 -19.19 -11.29
CA ASN A 13 7.49 -20.34 -10.68
C ASN A 13 6.53 -21.43 -10.14
N ASN A 14 5.50 -21.77 -10.93
CA ASN A 14 4.41 -22.71 -10.55
C ASN A 14 3.61 -22.32 -9.30
N LYS A 15 3.68 -21.05 -8.86
CA LYS A 15 2.83 -20.49 -7.83
C LYS A 15 1.77 -19.61 -8.48
N LYS A 16 0.51 -19.84 -8.11
CA LYS A 16 -0.59 -18.91 -8.38
C LYS A 16 -0.42 -17.69 -7.49
N ILE A 17 -0.40 -16.51 -8.09
CA ILE A 17 -0.25 -15.22 -7.41
C ILE A 17 -1.40 -14.32 -7.81
N LEU A 18 -2.02 -13.67 -6.82
CA LEU A 18 -2.98 -12.62 -7.04
C LEU A 18 -2.26 -11.28 -7.11
N LEU A 19 -2.21 -10.68 -8.30
CA LEU A 19 -1.74 -9.33 -8.53
C LEU A 19 -2.91 -8.35 -8.35
N ILE A 20 -2.76 -7.37 -7.48
CA ILE A 20 -3.78 -6.39 -7.13
C ILE A 20 -3.21 -4.99 -7.38
N ALA A 21 -3.70 -4.31 -8.41
CA ALA A 21 -3.42 -2.91 -8.63
C ALA A 21 -4.56 -2.05 -8.06
N ILE A 22 -4.22 -1.04 -7.25
CA ILE A 22 -5.20 -0.16 -6.61
C ILE A 22 -4.93 1.32 -6.88
N TYR A 23 -6.03 2.08 -6.92
CA TYR A 23 -6.03 3.55 -6.88
C TYR A 23 -7.02 3.99 -5.79
N ALA A 24 -6.54 4.04 -4.55
CA ALA A 24 -7.37 4.32 -3.39
C ALA A 24 -7.92 5.75 -3.43
N PRO A 25 -9.16 5.98 -2.98
CA PRO A 25 -9.71 7.33 -2.91
C PRO A 25 -9.05 8.18 -1.82
N ASN A 26 -9.09 9.50 -1.96
CA ASN A 26 -8.63 10.44 -0.91
C ASN A 26 -9.59 10.50 0.30
N GLU A 27 -10.86 10.18 0.08
CA GLU A 27 -11.93 10.15 1.07
C GLU A 27 -12.57 8.75 1.12
N ASN A 28 -13.28 8.41 2.18
CA ASN A 28 -13.96 7.11 2.33
C ASN A 28 -13.04 5.87 2.23
N GLN A 29 -11.75 6.01 2.60
CA GLN A 29 -10.77 4.92 2.55
C GLN A 29 -11.18 3.71 3.40
N GLU A 30 -11.85 3.90 4.54
CA GLU A 30 -12.30 2.78 5.38
C GLU A 30 -13.24 1.83 4.63
N ALA A 31 -14.23 2.38 3.92
CA ALA A 31 -15.16 1.59 3.12
C ALA A 31 -14.45 0.91 1.94
N PHE A 32 -13.52 1.62 1.31
CA PHE A 32 -12.71 1.09 0.20
C PHE A 32 -11.89 -0.13 0.64
N TYR A 33 -11.09 -0.01 1.70
CA TYR A 33 -10.25 -1.12 2.16
C TYR A 33 -11.07 -2.27 2.76
N ARG A 34 -12.23 -2.00 3.36
CA ARG A 34 -13.16 -3.07 3.76
C ARG A 34 -13.68 -3.85 2.55
N LYS A 35 -14.09 -3.17 1.47
CA LYS A 35 -14.51 -3.81 0.22
C LYS A 35 -13.37 -4.63 -0.38
N LEU A 36 -12.18 -4.03 -0.50
CA LEU A 36 -10.98 -4.69 -1.03
C LEU A 36 -10.68 -5.97 -0.25
N HIS A 37 -10.64 -5.88 1.08
CA HIS A 37 -10.39 -7.02 1.95
C HIS A 37 -11.39 -8.15 1.73
N THR A 38 -12.69 -7.85 1.68
CA THR A 38 -13.73 -8.86 1.40
C THR A 38 -13.55 -9.52 0.02
N GLN A 39 -13.10 -8.77 -0.99
CA GLN A 39 -12.84 -9.35 -2.31
C GLN A 39 -11.63 -10.29 -2.29
N ILE A 40 -10.53 -9.91 -1.62
CA ILE A 40 -9.33 -10.74 -1.52
C ILE A 40 -9.62 -12.05 -0.78
N VAL A 41 -10.30 -11.98 0.38
CA VAL A 41 -10.64 -13.18 1.17
C VAL A 41 -11.53 -14.15 0.38
N LYS A 42 -12.44 -13.64 -0.46
CA LYS A 42 -13.30 -14.50 -1.30
C LYS A 42 -12.53 -15.24 -2.40
N LEU A 43 -11.42 -14.68 -2.86
CA LEU A 43 -10.59 -15.28 -3.90
C LEU A 43 -9.66 -16.38 -3.34
N ASP A 44 -9.38 -16.35 -2.03
CA ASP A 44 -8.64 -17.39 -1.30
C ASP A 44 -7.23 -17.69 -1.86
N TYR A 45 -6.45 -16.62 -2.10
CA TYR A 45 -5.05 -16.74 -2.54
C TYR A 45 -4.09 -16.62 -1.36
N SER A 46 -3.10 -17.51 -1.32
CA SER A 46 -1.99 -17.46 -0.36
C SER A 46 -0.86 -16.51 -0.79
N ASN A 47 -0.64 -16.35 -2.09
CA ASN A 47 0.38 -15.45 -2.64
C ASN A 47 -0.27 -14.19 -3.21
N ILE A 48 -0.01 -13.04 -2.59
CA ILE A 48 -0.63 -11.78 -2.98
C ILE A 48 0.45 -10.72 -3.19
N TYR A 49 0.35 -10.00 -4.31
CA TYR A 49 1.08 -8.76 -4.60
C TYR A 49 0.07 -7.62 -4.74
N MET A 50 0.07 -6.67 -3.83
CA MET A 50 -0.76 -5.48 -3.89
C MET A 50 0.10 -4.24 -4.12
N MET A 51 -0.26 -3.41 -5.09
CA MET A 51 0.51 -2.20 -5.42
C MET A 51 -0.37 -1.07 -5.94
N GLY A 52 0.14 0.16 -5.87
CA GLY A 52 -0.46 1.34 -6.48
C GLY A 52 -0.45 2.55 -5.56
N ASP A 53 -1.30 3.54 -5.84
CA ASP A 53 -1.47 4.73 -5.02
C ASP A 53 -2.50 4.45 -3.91
N LEU A 54 -2.01 4.34 -2.68
CA LEU A 54 -2.82 4.10 -1.49
C LEU A 54 -3.45 5.39 -0.95
N ASN A 55 -3.05 6.56 -1.46
CA ASN A 55 -3.51 7.88 -1.03
C ASN A 55 -3.43 8.13 0.50
N GLY A 56 -2.52 7.42 1.18
CA GLY A 56 -2.30 7.53 2.61
C GLY A 56 -0.89 7.07 2.98
N ILE A 57 -0.39 7.55 4.11
CA ILE A 57 0.94 7.20 4.62
C ILE A 57 0.86 6.11 5.68
N VAL A 58 1.94 5.35 5.88
CA VAL A 58 2.03 4.38 7.00
C VAL A 58 2.57 5.09 8.24
N ASP A 59 3.71 5.76 8.12
CA ASP A 59 4.38 6.44 9.25
C ASP A 59 4.51 7.96 9.01
N GLY A 60 4.02 8.77 9.95
CA GLY A 60 4.04 10.23 9.85
C GLY A 60 5.42 10.88 9.87
N LYS A 61 6.45 10.20 10.40
CA LYS A 61 7.83 10.70 10.49
C LYS A 61 8.69 10.22 9.32
N LEU A 62 8.42 9.02 8.80
CA LEU A 62 9.22 8.42 7.74
C LEU A 62 8.63 8.64 6.34
N ASP A 63 7.30 8.64 6.22
CA ASP A 63 6.59 8.70 4.94
C ASP A 63 6.00 10.09 4.64
N TYR A 64 6.23 11.07 5.51
CA TYR A 64 5.74 12.44 5.30
C TYR A 64 6.78 13.48 5.71
N LYS A 65 6.91 14.52 4.88
CA LYS A 65 7.76 15.69 5.16
C LYS A 65 7.05 16.95 4.70
N THR A 66 6.91 17.91 5.60
CA THR A 66 6.36 19.23 5.31
C THR A 66 7.32 20.31 5.79
N GLN A 67 7.35 21.44 5.07
CA GLN A 67 8.11 22.63 5.48
C GLN A 67 7.27 23.58 6.35
N THR A 68 5.96 23.34 6.45
CA THR A 68 5.02 24.22 7.17
C THR A 68 4.52 23.55 8.45
N ILE A 69 4.54 24.30 9.56
CA ILE A 69 4.08 23.86 10.89
C ILE A 69 2.54 23.76 10.94
N THR A 70 1.84 24.39 10.00
CA THR A 70 0.39 24.55 10.05
C THR A 70 -0.32 24.08 8.77
N LYS A 71 -1.33 23.22 9.01
CA LYS A 71 -2.51 22.86 8.18
C LYS A 71 -2.39 21.62 7.27
N LYS A 72 -3.03 20.55 7.75
CA LYS A 72 -3.27 19.21 7.17
C LYS A 72 -2.00 18.35 7.01
N ILE A 73 -1.78 17.50 8.02
CA ILE A 73 -0.93 16.31 7.90
C ILE A 73 -1.58 15.40 6.86
N ARG A 74 -0.77 14.76 6.00
CA ARG A 74 -1.25 13.72 5.10
C ARG A 74 -1.90 12.61 5.93
N LYS A 75 -3.06 12.12 5.50
CA LYS A 75 -3.80 11.10 6.26
C LYS A 75 -2.98 9.82 6.35
N THR A 76 -2.84 9.29 7.56
CA THR A 76 -2.39 7.92 7.76
C THR A 76 -3.45 6.96 7.23
N LEU A 77 -3.02 5.82 6.71
CA LEU A 77 -3.92 4.76 6.26
C LEU A 77 -4.88 4.34 7.38
N PRO A 78 -6.14 4.01 7.06
CA PRO A 78 -7.14 3.72 8.08
C PRO A 78 -6.87 2.38 8.78
N LYS A 79 -7.46 2.19 9.96
CA LYS A 79 -7.35 0.91 10.70
C LYS A 79 -7.80 -0.31 9.89
N THR A 80 -8.78 -0.13 9.00
CA THR A 80 -9.24 -1.20 8.10
C THR A 80 -8.17 -1.68 7.13
N PHE A 81 -7.26 -0.79 6.71
CA PHE A 81 -6.10 -1.17 5.90
C PHE A 81 -5.14 -2.02 6.71
N PHE A 82 -4.73 -1.54 7.89
CA PHE A 82 -3.77 -2.27 8.73
C PHE A 82 -4.28 -3.63 9.18
N ARG A 83 -5.58 -3.73 9.51
CA ARG A 83 -6.20 -5.02 9.81
C ARG A 83 -6.17 -5.97 8.62
N MET A 84 -6.51 -5.49 7.42
CA MET A 84 -6.45 -6.29 6.21
C MET A 84 -5.03 -6.80 5.95
N THR A 85 -4.01 -5.93 6.05
CA THR A 85 -2.62 -6.35 5.81
C THR A 85 -2.12 -7.31 6.89
N ASP A 86 -2.56 -7.16 8.14
CA ASP A 86 -2.22 -8.07 9.24
C ASP A 86 -2.85 -9.45 9.04
N GLU A 87 -4.16 -9.51 8.78
CA GLU A 87 -4.90 -10.76 8.55
C GLU A 87 -4.37 -11.52 7.31
N LEU A 88 -3.95 -10.81 6.26
CA LEU A 88 -3.38 -11.39 5.05
C LEU A 88 -1.85 -11.58 5.12
N ASN A 89 -1.21 -11.23 6.24
CA ASN A 89 0.24 -11.25 6.43
C ASN A 89 1.03 -10.54 5.31
N LEU A 90 0.55 -9.37 4.88
CA LEU A 90 1.21 -8.52 3.89
C LEU A 90 2.20 -7.58 4.56
N LYS A 91 3.36 -7.39 3.93
CA LYS A 91 4.42 -6.49 4.39
C LYS A 91 4.68 -5.40 3.37
N ASP A 92 4.94 -4.19 3.85
CA ASP A 92 5.43 -3.07 3.04
C ASP A 92 6.87 -3.36 2.63
N VAL A 93 6.99 -3.82 1.41
CA VAL A 93 8.22 -4.44 0.90
C VAL A 93 9.38 -3.44 0.88
N TRP A 94 9.09 -2.20 0.52
CA TRP A 94 10.09 -1.14 0.49
C TRP A 94 10.55 -0.80 1.90
N ARG A 95 9.63 -0.73 2.86
CA ARG A 95 9.95 -0.43 4.27
C ARG A 95 10.76 -1.54 4.94
N GLU A 96 10.48 -2.81 4.64
CA GLU A 96 11.24 -3.96 5.17
C GLU A 96 12.74 -3.84 4.84
N ARG A 97 13.10 -3.35 3.64
CA ARG A 97 14.50 -3.15 3.23
C ARG A 97 15.08 -1.80 3.64
N ASN A 98 14.23 -0.81 3.88
CA ASN A 98 14.63 0.58 4.08
C ASN A 98 14.06 1.14 5.40
N ILE A 99 14.25 0.39 6.49
CA ILE A 99 13.60 0.60 7.80
C ILE A 99 13.58 2.07 8.23
N SER A 100 14.72 2.76 8.17
CA SER A 100 14.86 4.16 8.64
C SER A 100 14.97 5.19 7.51
N LYS A 101 15.02 4.77 6.24
CA LYS A 101 15.18 5.72 5.13
C LYS A 101 13.90 6.52 4.91
N ARG A 102 14.08 7.75 4.43
CA ARG A 102 13.01 8.66 4.03
C ARG A 102 13.10 8.91 2.54
N GLN A 103 12.18 8.30 1.80
CA GLN A 103 12.00 8.47 0.36
C GLN A 103 10.50 8.69 0.11
N TYR A 104 10.18 9.50 -0.89
CA TYR A 104 8.83 9.96 -1.15
C TYR A 104 8.50 9.74 -2.62
N THR A 105 7.22 9.51 -2.93
CA THR A 105 6.75 9.21 -4.29
C THR A 105 5.89 10.33 -4.86
N PHE A 106 5.40 11.22 -4.00
CA PHE A 106 4.50 12.30 -4.37
C PHE A 106 4.88 13.63 -3.71
N TYR A 107 4.84 14.70 -4.50
CA TYR A 107 4.94 16.08 -4.01
C TYR A 107 3.62 16.82 -4.20
N SER A 108 3.13 17.43 -3.13
CA SER A 108 1.96 18.31 -3.16
C SER A 108 2.39 19.78 -3.26
N ASN A 109 2.23 20.38 -4.44
CA ASN A 109 2.48 21.83 -4.63
C ASN A 109 1.64 22.69 -3.66
N ARG A 110 0.36 22.34 -3.47
CA ARG A 110 -0.57 23.07 -2.60
C ARG A 110 -0.14 23.07 -1.14
N HIS A 111 0.44 21.97 -0.67
CA HIS A 111 0.80 21.77 0.74
C HIS A 111 2.31 21.89 1.00
N LEU A 112 3.12 22.09 -0.05
CA LEU A 112 4.58 22.14 -0.01
C LEU A 112 5.15 20.96 0.78
N SER A 113 4.62 19.77 0.50
CA SER A 113 4.90 18.55 1.27
C SER A 113 5.18 17.35 0.37
N TRP A 114 6.02 16.47 0.88
CA TRP A 114 6.41 15.20 0.27
C TRP A 114 5.75 14.06 1.03
N SER A 115 5.25 13.06 0.31
CA SER A 115 4.68 11.85 0.90
C SER A 115 5.06 10.60 0.11
N ARG A 116 5.22 9.47 0.80
CA ARG A 116 5.25 8.14 0.19
C ARG A 116 3.85 7.56 0.24
N ILE A 117 3.18 7.47 -0.91
CA ILE A 117 1.80 6.99 -1.03
C ILE A 117 1.64 5.90 -2.08
N ASP A 118 2.63 5.78 -2.98
CA ASP A 118 2.75 4.69 -3.92
C ASP A 118 3.56 3.59 -3.23
N MET A 119 2.94 2.43 -3.04
CA MET A 119 3.52 1.36 -2.21
C MET A 119 3.29 0.00 -2.85
N ILE A 120 4.18 -0.94 -2.51
CA ILE A 120 4.05 -2.36 -2.84
C ILE A 120 3.97 -3.12 -1.50
N TRP A 121 2.97 -4.00 -1.41
CA TRP A 121 2.69 -4.86 -0.28
C TRP A 121 2.61 -6.31 -0.76
N MET A 122 3.38 -7.21 -0.15
CA MET A 122 3.45 -8.61 -0.57
C MET A 122 3.25 -9.55 0.61
N SER A 123 2.73 -10.76 0.37
CA SER A 123 2.75 -11.83 1.36
C SER A 123 4.18 -12.01 1.90
N ALA A 124 4.34 -12.13 3.22
CA ALA A 124 5.67 -12.25 3.84
C ALA A 124 6.53 -13.37 3.25
N ASP A 125 5.89 -14.50 2.89
CA ASP A 125 6.52 -15.67 2.28
C ASP A 125 7.04 -15.44 0.85
N LEU A 126 6.90 -14.24 0.29
CA LEU A 126 7.41 -13.89 -1.03
C LEU A 126 8.57 -12.90 -0.96
N LEU A 127 8.87 -12.36 0.24
CA LEU A 127 9.91 -11.35 0.43
C LEU A 127 11.32 -11.86 0.09
N PHE A 128 11.59 -13.16 0.27
CA PHE A 128 12.89 -13.76 -0.04
C PHE A 128 13.17 -13.88 -1.55
N ASN A 129 12.14 -13.78 -2.41
CA ASN A 129 12.32 -13.85 -3.87
C ASN A 129 12.74 -12.52 -4.48
N ILE A 130 12.74 -11.45 -3.68
CA ILE A 130 12.99 -10.10 -4.17
C ILE A 130 14.50 -9.94 -4.34
N GLN A 131 14.92 -9.51 -5.52
CA GLN A 131 16.33 -9.23 -5.81
C GLN A 131 16.65 -7.78 -5.45
N ASP A 132 15.87 -6.84 -5.95
CA ASP A 132 16.14 -5.41 -5.79
C ASP A 132 14.89 -4.59 -5.48
N ILE A 133 15.09 -3.48 -4.76
CA ILE A 133 14.11 -2.45 -4.42
C ILE A 133 14.87 -1.12 -4.31
N GLU A 134 14.76 -0.32 -5.36
CA GLU A 134 15.23 1.08 -5.40
C GLU A 134 14.05 2.06 -5.54
#